data_AF-A0A9P8JKB9-F1
#
_entry.id   AF-A0A9P8JKB9-F1
#
_cell.length_a   1.000
_cell.length_b   1.000
_cell.length_c   1.000
_cell.angle_alpha   90.00
_cell.angle_beta   90.00
_cell.angle_gamma   90.00
#
_symmetry.space_group_name_H-M   'P 1'
#
loop_
_entity.id
_entity.type
_entity.pdbx_description
1 polymer ?
#
loop_
_entity_poly.entity_id
_entity_poly.type
_entity_poly.pdbx_seq_one_letter_code
_entity_poly.pdbx_strand_id
1 'polypeptide(L)'
;MGLEKKDVITAGLAAFVSWLLLTHWVPSFRWIPYAFVTGCLATLVGLAFLLLTSSKGPDYRYNHATTIRPPAFVTPALWKQEKAALKARSRYDKTPIYPSSANVSLSIDCLLDYVLRDFITVWYKNISLRPLFQNEVDRAIRQVLDNVRRRTQQLDMVELGVARIVPILTNHMRDFYNAERIVRGKNLSRDMTESEELDLAIAAKFRDGKLHPAAALAFSDTKLLQQTHLRRLIAKILPLVMPEYMKTSAAVTTLVKE
;
A
#
# COMPACT_ATOMS: atom_id res chain seq x y z
N MET A 1 -49.64 51.16 15.29
CA MET A 1 -50.99 51.40 14.73
C MET A 1 -51.91 50.33 15.28
N GLY A 2 -52.54 50.59 16.42
CA GLY A 2 -53.50 49.66 17.03
C GLY A 2 -54.88 50.03 16.52
N LEU A 3 -55.52 49.12 15.77
CA LEU A 3 -56.91 49.27 15.36
C LEU A 3 -57.77 49.25 16.63
N GLU A 4 -58.53 50.31 16.87
CA GLU A 4 -59.48 50.32 17.99
C GLU A 4 -60.61 49.33 17.70
N LYS A 5 -61.20 48.72 18.74
CA LYS A 5 -62.30 47.75 18.58
C LYS A 5 -63.46 48.31 17.75
N LYS A 6 -63.65 49.64 17.75
CA LYS A 6 -64.66 50.35 16.98
C LYS A 6 -64.40 50.26 15.47
N ASP A 7 -63.14 50.35 15.04
CA ASP A 7 -62.75 50.30 13.63
C ASP A 7 -62.96 48.91 13.03
N VAL A 8 -62.75 47.85 13.84
CA VAL A 8 -63.00 46.46 13.42
C VAL A 8 -64.50 46.20 13.26
N ILE A 9 -65.32 46.76 14.16
CA ILE A 9 -66.78 46.61 14.10
C ILE A 9 -67.35 47.38 12.91
N THR A 10 -66.93 48.62 12.67
CA THR A 10 -67.40 49.43 11.53
C THR A 10 -66.94 48.84 10.20
N ALA A 11 -65.70 48.33 10.11
CA ALA A 11 -65.21 47.64 8.92
C ALA A 11 -66.00 46.34 8.64
N GLY A 12 -66.33 45.56 9.68
CA GLY A 12 -67.16 44.36 9.54
C GLY A 12 -68.58 44.68 9.05
N LEU A 13 -69.18 45.75 9.57
CA LEU A 13 -70.52 46.20 9.18
C LEU A 13 -70.54 46.74 7.75
N ALA A 14 -69.51 47.51 7.36
CA ALA A 14 -69.33 47.99 6.00
C ALA A 14 -69.11 46.84 4.99
N ALA A 15 -68.31 45.84 5.35
CA ALA A 15 -68.09 44.64 4.52
C ALA A 15 -69.38 43.83 4.36
N PHE A 16 -70.18 43.70 5.42
CA PHE A 16 -71.47 43.00 5.38
C PHE A 16 -72.49 43.70 4.49
N VAL A 17 -72.62 45.03 4.60
CA VAL A 17 -73.53 45.83 3.76
C VAL A 17 -73.07 45.80 2.29
N SER A 18 -71.76 45.92 2.04
CA SER A 18 -71.19 45.82 0.70
C SER A 18 -71.45 44.45 0.06
N TRP A 19 -71.30 43.38 0.83
CA TRP A 19 -71.60 42.00 0.39
C TRP A 19 -73.08 41.77 0.09
N LEU A 20 -73.98 42.31 0.91
CA LEU A 20 -75.44 42.24 0.68
C LEU A 20 -75.86 42.98 -0.59
N LEU A 21 -75.27 44.15 -0.88
CA LEU A 21 -75.52 44.89 -2.12
C LEU A 21 -75.01 44.12 -3.35
N LEU A 22 -73.80 43.56 -3.27
CA LEU A 22 -73.19 42.76 -4.35
C LEU A 22 -73.99 41.50 -4.67
N THR A 23 -74.49 40.81 -3.65
CA THR A 23 -75.32 39.60 -3.81
C THR A 23 -76.74 39.87 -4.31
N HIS A 24 -77.22 41.12 -4.23
CA HIS A 24 -78.49 41.56 -4.82
C HIS A 24 -78.35 41.85 -6.33
N TRP A 25 -77.20 42.39 -6.77
CA TRP A 25 -76.96 42.72 -8.18
C TRP A 25 -76.56 41.51 -9.04
N VAL A 26 -75.83 40.55 -8.46
CA VAL A 26 -75.42 39.32 -9.16
C VAL A 26 -75.63 38.12 -8.22
N PRO A 27 -76.76 37.37 -8.36
CA PRO A 27 -77.12 36.29 -7.44
C PRO A 27 -76.08 35.15 -7.35
N SER A 28 -75.25 34.99 -8.37
CA SER A 28 -74.20 33.97 -8.46
C SER A 28 -73.09 34.13 -7.41
N PHE A 29 -72.86 35.33 -6.88
CA PHE A 29 -71.84 35.57 -5.84
C PHE A 29 -72.17 34.92 -4.49
N ARG A 30 -73.42 34.50 -4.28
CA ARG A 30 -73.85 33.80 -3.04
C ARG A 30 -73.12 32.47 -2.86
N TRP A 31 -72.65 31.84 -3.94
CA TRP A 31 -72.00 30.53 -3.91
C TRP A 31 -70.53 30.57 -3.50
N ILE A 32 -69.87 31.74 -3.54
CA ILE A 32 -68.44 31.89 -3.21
C ILE A 32 -68.12 31.50 -1.76
N PRO A 33 -68.84 31.98 -0.71
CA PRO A 33 -68.55 31.57 0.66
C PRO A 33 -68.82 30.06 0.87
N TYR A 34 -69.83 29.50 0.22
CA TYR A 34 -70.09 28.06 0.27
C TYR A 34 -68.97 27.24 -0.39
N ALA A 35 -68.46 27.69 -1.54
CA ALA A 35 -67.32 27.07 -2.23
C ALA A 35 -66.03 27.16 -1.37
N PHE A 36 -65.81 28.28 -0.69
CA PHE A 36 -64.67 28.45 0.21
C PHE A 36 -64.75 27.52 1.43
N VAL A 37 -65.92 27.47 2.09
CA VAL A 37 -66.12 26.62 3.28
C VAL A 37 -66.02 25.14 2.91
N THR A 38 -66.65 24.72 1.81
CA THR A 38 -66.55 23.33 1.33
C THR A 38 -65.13 22.94 0.93
N GLY A 39 -64.37 23.87 0.31
CA GLY A 39 -62.95 23.68 0.03
C GLY A 39 -62.10 23.50 1.29
N CYS A 40 -62.29 24.35 2.31
CA CYS A 40 -61.59 24.20 3.60
C CYS A 40 -61.94 22.88 4.31
N LEU A 41 -63.20 22.45 4.23
CA LEU A 41 -63.64 21.18 4.82
C LEU A 41 -63.02 19.99 4.08
N ALA A 42 -62.99 20.03 2.75
CA ALA A 42 -62.38 18.99 1.93
C ALA A 42 -60.87 18.86 2.18
N THR A 43 -60.15 19.98 2.35
CA THR A 43 -58.72 19.94 2.67
C THR A 43 -58.45 19.40 4.07
N LEU A 44 -59.25 19.78 5.08
CA LEU A 44 -59.14 19.23 6.43
C LEU A 44 -59.40 17.71 6.46
N VAL A 45 -60.41 17.24 5.73
CA VAL A 45 -60.70 15.80 5.61
C VAL A 45 -59.56 15.07 4.87
N GLY A 46 -59.04 15.64 3.79
CA GLY A 46 -57.90 15.08 3.07
C GLY A 46 -56.63 14.99 3.93
N LEU A 47 -56.38 16.01 4.75
CA LEU A 47 -55.24 16.05 5.69
C LEU A 47 -55.42 15.02 6.80
N ALA A 48 -56.63 14.90 7.37
CA ALA A 48 -56.95 13.87 8.35
C ALA A 48 -56.82 12.45 7.75
N PHE A 49 -57.28 12.23 6.52
CA PHE A 49 -57.15 10.97 5.82
C PHE A 49 -55.68 10.61 5.54
N LEU A 50 -54.86 11.57 5.10
CA LEU A 50 -53.42 11.38 4.93
C LEU A 50 -52.71 11.09 6.26
N LEU A 51 -53.11 11.74 7.34
CA LEU A 51 -52.55 11.45 8.66
C LEU A 51 -52.95 10.05 9.13
N LEU A 52 -54.21 9.64 8.98
CA LEU A 52 -54.67 8.31 9.40
C LEU A 52 -54.08 7.18 8.55
N THR A 53 -53.89 7.39 7.25
CA THR A 53 -53.34 6.37 6.34
C THR A 53 -51.81 6.34 6.32
N SER A 54 -51.15 7.48 6.56
CA SER A 54 -49.69 7.60 6.51
C SER A 54 -49.04 7.61 7.90
N SER A 55 -49.81 7.81 8.99
CA SER A 55 -49.34 7.54 10.34
C SER A 55 -49.25 6.03 10.56
N LYS A 56 -48.11 5.49 10.15
CA LYS A 56 -47.65 4.20 10.62
C LYS A 56 -47.55 4.31 12.14
N GLY A 57 -48.33 3.50 12.86
CA GLY A 57 -48.48 3.57 14.32
C GLY A 57 -47.14 3.53 15.07
N PRO A 58 -47.13 3.82 16.39
CA PRO A 58 -45.91 3.83 17.20
C PRO A 58 -45.11 2.52 17.09
N ASP A 59 -45.76 1.40 16.76
CA ASP A 59 -45.12 0.09 16.54
C ASP A 59 -44.27 0.01 15.27
N TYR A 60 -44.50 0.86 14.26
CA TYR A 60 -43.64 0.92 13.07
C TYR A 60 -42.25 1.48 13.38
N ARG A 61 -42.12 2.32 14.42
CA ARG A 61 -40.82 2.81 14.89
C ARG A 61 -40.03 1.72 15.64
N TYR A 62 -40.68 0.66 16.10
CA TYR A 62 -40.02 -0.44 16.80
C TYR A 62 -39.49 -1.53 15.86
N ASN A 63 -40.18 -1.79 14.74
CA ASN A 63 -39.82 -2.90 13.83
C ASN A 63 -38.87 -2.52 12.70
N HIS A 64 -38.59 -1.23 12.47
CA HIS A 64 -37.61 -0.76 11.48
C HIS A 64 -36.43 0.01 12.08
N ALA A 65 -36.12 -0.21 13.36
CA ALA A 65 -34.74 -0.15 13.77
C ALA A 65 -34.03 -1.30 13.04
N THR A 66 -33.52 -1.03 11.83
CA THR A 66 -32.39 -1.80 11.32
C THR A 66 -31.40 -1.82 12.47
N THR A 67 -31.25 -2.98 13.10
CA THR A 67 -30.22 -3.20 14.10
C THR A 67 -28.92 -3.07 13.34
N ILE A 68 -28.43 -1.83 13.18
CA ILE A 68 -27.05 -1.54 12.88
C ILE A 68 -26.34 -2.10 14.09
N ARG A 69 -25.98 -3.38 14.01
CA ARG A 69 -25.18 -4.03 15.03
C ARG A 69 -23.93 -3.15 15.10
N PRO A 70 -23.68 -2.47 16.23
CA PRO A 70 -22.48 -1.68 16.34
C PRO A 70 -21.33 -2.62 16.04
N PRO A 71 -20.34 -2.19 15.24
CA PRO A 71 -19.25 -3.06 14.90
C PRO A 71 -18.62 -3.59 16.19
N ALA A 72 -18.24 -4.87 16.21
CA ALA A 72 -17.96 -5.63 17.42
C ALA A 72 -16.96 -4.93 18.38
N PHE A 73 -16.08 -4.08 17.85
CA PHE A 73 -15.10 -3.29 18.61
C PHE A 73 -15.66 -2.12 19.44
N VAL A 74 -16.95 -1.79 19.35
CA VAL A 74 -17.56 -0.68 20.13
C VAL A 74 -17.76 -1.06 21.60
N THR A 75 -17.90 -2.35 21.90
CA THR A 75 -18.02 -2.78 23.30
C THR A 75 -16.66 -2.65 24.02
N PRO A 76 -16.58 -2.06 25.22
CA PRO A 76 -15.31 -1.87 25.92
C PRO A 76 -14.54 -3.17 26.20
N ALA A 77 -15.27 -4.28 26.40
CA ALA A 77 -14.68 -5.60 26.61
C ALA A 77 -14.02 -6.15 25.33
N LEU A 78 -14.73 -6.14 24.19
CA LEU A 78 -14.17 -6.57 22.92
C LEU A 78 -13.06 -5.62 22.45
N TRP A 79 -13.15 -4.32 22.73
CA TRP A 79 -12.05 -3.38 22.46
C TRP A 79 -10.80 -3.69 23.27
N LYS A 80 -10.95 -4.03 24.57
CA LYS A 80 -9.81 -4.47 25.40
C LYS A 80 -9.20 -5.76 24.85
N GLN A 81 -10.03 -6.72 24.45
CA GLN A 81 -9.58 -7.98 23.84
C GLN A 81 -8.86 -7.72 22.52
N GLU A 82 -9.41 -6.88 21.63
CA GLU A 82 -8.81 -6.58 20.34
C GLU A 82 -7.48 -5.83 20.50
N LYS A 83 -7.37 -4.91 21.46
CA LYS A 83 -6.09 -4.28 21.83
C LYS A 83 -5.08 -5.29 22.35
N ALA A 84 -5.51 -6.25 23.17
CA ALA A 84 -4.62 -7.31 23.65
C ALA A 84 -4.16 -8.22 22.50
N ALA A 85 -5.08 -8.58 21.59
CA ALA A 85 -4.79 -9.38 20.39
C ALA A 85 -3.89 -8.63 19.41
N LEU A 86 -4.09 -7.32 19.22
CA LEU A 86 -3.20 -6.46 18.44
C LEU A 86 -1.80 -6.44 19.08
N LYS A 87 -1.71 -6.20 20.40
CA LYS A 87 -0.43 -6.20 21.11
C LYS A 87 0.28 -7.54 20.98
N ALA A 88 -0.44 -8.65 21.08
CA ALA A 88 0.10 -9.99 20.88
C ALA A 88 0.61 -10.20 19.45
N ARG A 89 -0.16 -9.81 18.42
CA ARG A 89 0.25 -9.87 17.01
C ARG A 89 1.43 -8.95 16.68
N SER A 90 1.54 -7.82 17.38
CA SER A 90 2.64 -6.87 17.26
C SER A 90 3.89 -7.29 18.04
N ARG A 91 3.83 -8.35 18.87
CA ARG A 91 5.03 -8.89 19.49
C ARG A 91 5.92 -9.48 18.40
N TYR A 92 7.16 -9.04 18.42
CA TYR A 92 8.18 -9.54 17.54
C TYR A 92 9.15 -10.38 18.35
N ASP A 93 9.18 -11.68 18.06
CA ASP A 93 10.14 -12.60 18.63
C ASP A 93 11.15 -12.97 17.54
N LYS A 94 12.43 -12.65 17.78
CA LYS A 94 13.52 -12.95 16.85
C LYS A 94 13.70 -14.46 16.76
N THR A 95 13.40 -15.05 15.61
CA THR A 95 13.67 -16.46 15.34
C THR A 95 15.16 -16.65 15.05
N PRO A 96 15.83 -17.63 15.70
CA PRO A 96 17.24 -17.93 15.42
C PRO A 96 17.39 -18.44 13.99
N ILE A 97 18.31 -17.85 13.24
CA ILE A 97 18.54 -18.16 11.81
C ILE A 97 19.15 -19.55 11.63
N TYR A 98 19.97 -19.97 12.59
CA TYR A 98 20.62 -21.27 12.58
C TYR A 98 20.51 -21.96 13.95
N PRO A 99 19.40 -22.68 14.22
CA PRO A 99 19.15 -23.29 15.53
C PRO A 99 20.23 -24.28 15.97
N SER A 100 20.95 -24.89 15.03
CA SER A 100 21.99 -25.88 15.32
C SER A 100 23.29 -25.28 15.88
N SER A 101 23.50 -23.96 15.78
CA SER A 101 24.63 -23.27 16.42
C SER A 101 24.23 -21.89 16.91
N ALA A 102 24.20 -21.73 18.23
CA ALA A 102 23.84 -20.48 18.89
C ALA A 102 24.83 -19.35 18.56
N ASN A 103 26.14 -19.65 18.51
CA ASN A 103 27.17 -18.65 18.20
C ASN A 103 26.96 -18.04 16.80
N VAL A 104 26.68 -18.89 15.81
CA VAL A 104 26.41 -18.43 14.44
C VAL A 104 25.16 -17.57 14.40
N SER A 105 24.08 -18.00 15.08
CA SER A 105 22.85 -17.20 15.14
C SER A 105 23.08 -15.82 15.78
N LEU A 106 23.81 -15.76 16.90
CA LEU A 106 24.14 -14.51 17.58
C LEU A 106 25.02 -13.58 16.72
N SER A 107 26.00 -14.12 16.00
CA SER A 107 26.82 -13.32 15.09
C SER A 107 25.99 -12.72 13.95
N ILE A 108 25.08 -13.50 13.37
CA ILE A 108 24.18 -12.99 12.33
C ILE A 108 23.20 -11.97 12.91
N ASP A 109 22.67 -12.22 14.11
CA ASP A 109 21.79 -11.26 14.81
C ASP A 109 22.47 -9.91 15.02
N CYS A 110 23.74 -9.91 15.43
CA CYS A 110 24.53 -8.69 15.59
C CYS A 110 24.70 -7.95 14.24
N LEU A 111 24.99 -8.69 13.16
CA LEU A 111 25.09 -8.12 11.83
C LEU A 111 23.75 -7.50 11.37
N LEU A 112 22.64 -8.21 11.57
CA LEU A 112 21.31 -7.70 11.24
C LEU A 112 20.97 -6.46 12.08
N ASP A 113 21.32 -6.45 13.37
CA ASP A 113 21.11 -5.28 14.22
C ASP A 113 21.89 -4.06 13.72
N TYR A 114 23.12 -4.22 13.22
CA TYR A 114 23.86 -3.12 12.58
C TYR A 114 23.19 -2.66 11.27
N VAL A 115 22.78 -3.58 10.40
CA VAL A 115 22.10 -3.25 9.15
C VAL A 115 20.80 -2.50 9.41
N LEU A 116 19.96 -3.00 10.32
CA LEU A 116 18.69 -2.37 10.68
C LEU A 116 18.89 -1.03 11.38
N ARG A 117 19.92 -0.89 12.21
CA ARG A 117 20.25 0.39 12.85
C ARG A 117 20.62 1.43 11.80
N ASP A 118 21.60 1.11 10.96
CA ASP A 118 22.27 2.09 10.10
C ASP A 118 21.44 2.43 8.85
N PHE A 119 20.75 1.44 8.27
CA PHE A 119 20.00 1.63 7.02
C PHE A 119 18.50 1.83 7.19
N ILE A 120 17.92 1.55 8.37
CA ILE A 120 16.46 1.65 8.57
C ILE A 120 16.13 2.58 9.73
N THR A 121 16.67 2.31 10.91
CA THR A 121 16.28 3.00 12.15
C THR A 121 16.65 4.48 12.11
N VAL A 122 17.78 4.83 11.50
CA VAL A 122 18.25 6.24 11.38
C VAL A 122 17.19 7.16 10.77
N TRP A 123 16.51 6.74 9.70
CA TRP A 123 15.49 7.57 9.05
C TRP A 123 14.06 7.26 9.54
N TYR A 124 13.75 5.99 9.83
CA TYR A 124 12.40 5.61 10.20
C TYR A 124 11.94 6.21 11.54
N LYS A 125 12.87 6.43 12.48
CA LYS A 125 12.58 7.10 13.76
C LYS A 125 11.96 8.49 13.58
N ASN A 126 12.22 9.16 12.46
CA ASN A 126 11.66 10.48 12.14
C ASN A 126 10.22 10.39 11.59
N ILE A 127 9.78 9.20 11.17
CA ILE A 127 8.41 8.94 10.66
C ILE A 127 7.53 8.38 11.77
N SER A 128 8.02 7.39 12.51
CA SER A 128 7.27 6.77 13.61
C SER A 128 8.18 6.23 14.70
N LEU A 129 7.73 6.33 15.94
CA LEU A 129 8.38 5.74 17.11
C LEU A 129 8.07 4.24 17.27
N ARG A 130 7.11 3.70 16.52
CA ARG A 130 6.69 2.29 16.67
C ARG A 130 7.63 1.36 15.90
N PRO A 131 8.19 0.29 16.49
CA PRO A 131 9.17 -0.57 15.82
C PRO A 131 8.55 -1.54 14.79
N LEU A 132 7.26 -1.40 14.46
CA LEU A 132 6.52 -2.38 13.66
C LEU A 132 7.15 -2.59 12.28
N PHE A 133 7.56 -1.51 11.63
CA PHE A 133 8.19 -1.59 10.32
C PHE A 133 9.56 -2.27 10.39
N GLN A 134 10.41 -1.86 11.35
CA GLN A 134 11.73 -2.47 11.53
C GLN A 134 11.63 -3.98 11.83
N ASN A 135 10.66 -4.36 12.68
CA ASN A 135 10.41 -5.75 13.04
C ASN A 135 9.97 -6.59 11.83
N GLU A 136 9.10 -6.04 10.97
CA GLU A 136 8.68 -6.75 9.76
C GLU A 136 9.77 -6.84 8.70
N VAL A 137 10.68 -5.85 8.63
CA VAL A 137 11.87 -5.95 7.79
C VAL A 137 12.83 -7.01 8.34
N ASP A 138 13.10 -7.06 9.65
CA ASP A 138 13.93 -8.12 10.25
C ASP A 138 13.32 -9.51 10.00
N ARG A 139 12.00 -9.65 10.22
CA ARG A 139 11.26 -10.89 9.91
C ARG A 139 11.45 -11.32 8.45
N ALA A 140 11.32 -10.38 7.52
CA ALA A 140 11.47 -10.67 6.09
C ALA A 140 12.89 -11.12 5.75
N ILE A 141 13.91 -10.42 6.25
CA ILE A 141 15.32 -10.76 6.02
C ILE A 141 15.61 -12.16 6.57
N ARG A 142 15.17 -12.48 7.79
CA ARG A 142 15.35 -13.81 8.40
C ARG A 142 14.71 -14.92 7.57
N GLN A 143 13.49 -14.69 7.06
CA GLN A 143 12.82 -15.67 6.19
C GLN A 143 13.52 -15.81 4.84
N VAL A 144 14.04 -14.73 4.27
CA VAL A 144 14.85 -14.79 3.04
C VAL A 144 16.12 -15.60 3.28
N LEU A 145 16.82 -15.38 4.39
CA LEU A 145 18.02 -16.14 4.75
C LEU A 145 17.72 -17.63 4.95
N ASP A 146 16.61 -17.97 5.59
CA ASP A 146 16.16 -19.37 5.72
C ASP A 146 15.83 -19.98 4.35
N ASN A 147 15.13 -19.26 3.49
CA ASN A 147 14.81 -19.71 2.13
C ASN A 147 16.08 -19.95 1.31
N VAL A 148 17.07 -19.06 1.40
CA VAL A 148 18.38 -19.22 0.76
C VAL A 148 19.08 -20.45 1.33
N ARG A 149 19.17 -20.59 2.65
CA ARG A 149 19.79 -21.75 3.31
C ARG A 149 19.17 -23.05 2.83
N ARG A 150 17.84 -23.17 2.87
CA ARG A 150 17.11 -24.39 2.46
C ARG A 150 17.39 -24.76 1.00
N ARG A 151 17.45 -23.77 0.11
CA ARG A 151 17.81 -24.00 -1.31
C ARG A 151 19.27 -24.41 -1.47
N THR A 152 20.19 -23.76 -0.76
CA THR A 152 21.62 -24.07 -0.82
C THR A 152 21.91 -25.48 -0.29
N GLN A 153 21.18 -25.95 0.72
CA GLN A 153 21.28 -27.32 1.23
C GLN A 153 20.84 -28.40 0.23
N GLN A 154 20.05 -28.05 -0.78
CA GLN A 154 19.62 -28.97 -1.83
C GLN A 154 20.62 -29.08 -2.98
N LEU A 155 21.65 -28.23 -3.00
CA LEU A 155 22.65 -28.23 -4.06
C LEU A 155 23.79 -29.20 -3.73
N ASP A 156 24.21 -29.99 -4.71
CA ASP A 156 25.48 -30.71 -4.63
C ASP A 156 26.63 -29.72 -4.83
N MET A 157 27.33 -29.43 -3.73
CA MET A 157 28.45 -28.49 -3.70
C MET A 157 29.64 -29.00 -4.51
N VAL A 158 29.85 -30.32 -4.57
CA VAL A 158 30.95 -30.93 -5.31
C VAL A 158 30.67 -30.82 -6.80
N GLU A 159 29.45 -31.17 -7.23
CA GLU A 159 29.01 -31.00 -8.62
C GLU A 159 29.09 -29.52 -9.04
N LEU A 160 28.58 -28.60 -8.21
CA LEU A 160 28.66 -27.16 -8.48
C LEU A 160 30.11 -26.69 -8.63
N GLY A 161 31.01 -27.17 -7.77
CA GLY A 161 32.44 -26.85 -7.81
C GLY A 161 33.09 -27.34 -9.10
N VAL A 162 33.00 -28.64 -9.37
CA VAL A 162 33.72 -29.31 -10.46
C VAL A 162 33.10 -29.02 -11.82
N ALA A 163 31.77 -29.09 -11.95
CA ALA A 163 31.09 -28.95 -13.23
C ALA A 163 30.83 -27.49 -13.63
N ARG A 164 30.83 -26.55 -12.68
CA ARG A 164 30.48 -25.14 -12.95
C ARG A 164 31.58 -24.16 -12.59
N ILE A 165 32.06 -24.14 -11.34
CA ILE A 165 33.01 -23.13 -10.89
C ILE A 165 34.38 -23.31 -11.55
N VAL A 166 34.93 -24.53 -11.53
CA VAL A 166 36.26 -24.82 -12.10
C VAL A 166 36.31 -24.46 -13.60
N PRO A 167 35.36 -24.90 -14.45
CA PRO A 167 35.35 -24.52 -15.86
C PRO A 167 35.25 -23.01 -16.08
N ILE A 168 34.44 -22.28 -15.30
CA ILE A 168 34.35 -20.82 -15.40
C ILE A 168 35.71 -20.18 -15.15
N LEU A 169 36.39 -20.58 -14.08
CA LEU A 169 37.70 -20.03 -13.73
C LEU A 169 38.78 -20.42 -14.75
N THR A 170 38.85 -21.71 -15.13
CA THR A 170 39.83 -22.20 -16.10
C THR A 170 39.65 -21.55 -17.46
N ASN A 171 38.41 -21.36 -17.93
CA ASN A 171 38.13 -20.68 -19.19
C ASN A 171 38.50 -19.19 -19.09
N HIS A 172 38.16 -18.51 -17.98
CA HIS A 172 38.54 -17.11 -17.79
C HIS A 172 40.06 -16.92 -17.84
N MET A 173 40.82 -17.75 -17.11
CA MET A 173 42.29 -17.68 -17.09
C MET A 173 42.88 -17.99 -18.47
N ARG A 174 42.33 -18.96 -19.20
CA ARG A 174 42.76 -19.28 -20.57
C ARG A 174 42.50 -18.11 -21.53
N ASP A 175 41.30 -17.54 -21.49
CA ASP A 175 40.90 -16.43 -22.36
C ASP A 175 41.74 -15.18 -22.07
N PHE A 176 42.02 -14.91 -20.79
CA PHE A 176 42.90 -13.81 -20.37
C PHE A 176 44.33 -14.03 -20.86
N TYR A 177 44.91 -15.22 -20.64
CA TYR A 177 46.25 -15.56 -21.10
C TYR A 177 46.39 -15.41 -22.62
N ASN A 178 45.38 -15.85 -23.38
CA ASN A 178 45.36 -15.70 -24.83
C ASN A 178 45.32 -14.22 -25.25
N ALA A 179 44.48 -13.41 -24.59
CA ALA A 179 44.39 -11.98 -24.86
C ALA A 179 45.71 -11.25 -24.56
N GLU A 180 46.33 -11.56 -23.42
CA GLU A 180 47.63 -11.00 -23.04
C GLU A 180 48.71 -11.36 -24.06
N ARG A 181 48.76 -12.62 -24.50
CA ARG A 181 49.72 -13.08 -25.51
C ARG A 181 49.52 -12.40 -26.87
N ILE A 182 48.29 -12.08 -27.26
CA ILE A 182 47.97 -11.36 -28.50
C ILE A 182 48.50 -9.92 -28.43
N VAL A 183 48.34 -9.25 -27.28
CA VAL A 183 48.72 -7.85 -27.11
C VAL A 183 50.22 -7.67 -26.87
N ARG A 184 50.82 -8.50 -26.00
CA ARG A 184 52.25 -8.44 -25.67
C ARG A 184 53.15 -9.11 -26.72
N GLY A 185 52.59 -9.95 -27.59
CA GLY A 185 53.35 -10.69 -28.60
C GLY A 185 54.13 -11.90 -28.04
N LYS A 186 54.92 -12.56 -28.91
CA LYS A 186 55.60 -13.85 -28.60
C LYS A 186 56.86 -13.70 -27.75
N ASN A 187 57.42 -12.49 -27.65
CA ASN A 187 58.60 -12.18 -26.83
C ASN A 187 58.14 -11.25 -25.70
N LEU A 188 58.01 -11.78 -24.48
CA LEU A 188 57.74 -10.99 -23.28
C LEU A 188 58.92 -10.04 -23.03
N SER A 189 58.91 -8.86 -23.64
CA SER A 189 59.67 -7.73 -23.12
C SER A 189 59.00 -7.32 -21.81
N ARG A 190 59.59 -7.83 -20.73
CA ARG A 190 59.31 -7.64 -19.30
C ARG A 190 59.31 -6.17 -18.82
N ASP A 191 59.34 -5.21 -19.75
CA ASP A 191 59.62 -3.79 -19.51
C ASP A 191 58.57 -2.84 -20.12
N MET A 192 57.43 -3.38 -20.58
CA MET A 192 56.28 -2.52 -20.85
C MET A 192 55.68 -2.16 -19.49
N THR A 193 55.83 -0.90 -19.08
CA THR A 193 55.21 -0.36 -17.87
C THR A 193 53.73 -0.75 -17.83
N GLU A 194 53.30 -1.31 -16.70
CA GLU A 194 51.89 -1.55 -16.41
C GLU A 194 51.15 -0.22 -16.58
N SER A 195 50.38 -0.11 -17.65
CA SER A 195 49.69 1.10 -18.06
C SER A 195 48.24 0.76 -18.31
N GLU A 196 47.36 1.69 -17.98
CA GLU A 196 45.91 1.53 -18.18
C GLU A 196 45.57 1.22 -19.65
N GLU A 197 46.35 1.77 -20.59
CA GLU A 197 46.24 1.49 -22.03
C GLU A 197 46.54 0.03 -22.38
N LEU A 198 47.51 -0.59 -21.70
CA LEU A 198 47.84 -1.99 -21.89
C LEU A 198 46.70 -2.88 -21.37
N ASP A 199 46.14 -2.55 -20.21
CA ASP A 199 45.02 -3.28 -19.63
C ASP A 199 43.75 -3.17 -20.49
N LEU A 200 43.48 -1.98 -21.04
CA LEU A 200 42.40 -1.75 -22.01
C LEU A 200 42.62 -2.56 -23.29
N ALA A 201 43.84 -2.61 -23.81
CA ALA A 201 44.17 -3.41 -24.99
C ALA A 201 43.98 -4.92 -24.74
N ILE A 202 44.39 -5.42 -23.56
CA ILE A 202 44.17 -6.81 -23.16
C ILE A 202 42.68 -7.10 -23.03
N ALA A 203 41.93 -6.22 -22.34
CA ALA A 203 40.49 -6.36 -22.20
C ALA A 203 39.75 -6.34 -23.55
N ALA A 204 40.21 -5.53 -24.52
CA ALA A 204 39.66 -5.49 -25.86
C ALA A 204 39.90 -6.80 -26.65
N LYS A 205 40.97 -7.55 -26.32
CA LYS A 205 41.27 -8.86 -26.92
C LYS A 205 40.70 -10.03 -26.11
N PHE A 206 40.25 -9.82 -24.88
CA PHE A 206 39.61 -10.85 -24.07
C PHE A 206 38.34 -11.37 -24.74
N ARG A 207 38.32 -12.68 -25.06
CA ARG A 207 37.19 -13.36 -25.70
C ARG A 207 36.65 -12.61 -26.94
N ASP A 208 37.57 -12.16 -27.80
CA ASP A 208 37.27 -11.36 -29.00
C ASP A 208 36.52 -10.05 -28.70
N GLY A 209 36.78 -9.45 -27.53
CA GLY A 209 36.11 -8.23 -27.06
C GLY A 209 34.73 -8.46 -26.44
N LYS A 210 34.30 -9.72 -26.26
CA LYS A 210 33.02 -10.06 -25.60
C LYS A 210 33.17 -10.10 -24.09
N LEU A 211 33.19 -8.91 -23.50
CA LEU A 211 33.26 -8.73 -22.06
C LEU A 211 31.91 -8.97 -21.36
N HIS A 212 31.99 -9.08 -20.04
CA HIS A 212 30.81 -9.20 -19.20
C HIS A 212 29.91 -7.96 -19.36
N PRO A 213 28.56 -8.07 -19.35
CA PRO A 213 27.66 -6.94 -19.53
C PRO A 213 27.85 -5.78 -18.54
N ALA A 214 28.50 -6.04 -17.41
CA ALA A 214 28.81 -5.06 -16.38
C ALA A 214 30.21 -4.43 -16.50
N ALA A 215 31.05 -4.90 -17.43
CA ALA A 215 32.44 -4.51 -17.62
C ALA A 215 32.67 -4.04 -19.06
N ALA A 216 31.91 -3.02 -19.49
CA ALA A 216 32.02 -2.47 -20.84
C ALA A 216 33.20 -1.48 -20.94
N LEU A 217 34.04 -1.64 -21.97
CA LEU A 217 35.16 -0.72 -22.26
C LEU A 217 34.72 0.60 -22.90
N ALA A 218 33.48 0.66 -23.40
CA ALA A 218 32.99 1.82 -24.15
C ALA A 218 32.72 3.05 -23.26
N PHE A 219 32.65 2.88 -21.94
CA PHE A 219 32.30 3.93 -21.00
C PHE A 219 33.30 3.95 -19.84
N SER A 220 33.77 5.13 -19.46
CA SER A 220 34.61 5.34 -18.28
C SER A 220 33.85 5.06 -16.98
N ASP A 221 32.54 5.35 -16.94
CA ASP A 221 31.66 4.99 -15.83
C ASP A 221 30.77 3.78 -16.19
N THR A 222 31.04 2.65 -15.54
CA THR A 222 30.28 1.39 -15.71
C THR A 222 29.18 1.21 -14.68
N LYS A 223 29.00 2.14 -13.73
CA LYS A 223 28.06 2.00 -12.59
C LYS A 223 26.63 1.71 -13.03
N LEU A 224 26.14 2.41 -14.07
CA LEU A 224 24.77 2.20 -14.57
C LEU A 224 24.59 0.81 -15.18
N LEU A 225 25.61 0.29 -15.88
CA LEU A 225 25.59 -1.06 -16.45
C LEU A 225 25.65 -2.12 -15.35
N GLN A 226 26.49 -1.91 -14.34
CA GLN A 226 26.58 -2.78 -13.15
C GLN A 226 25.25 -2.84 -12.39
N GLN A 227 24.65 -1.69 -12.10
CA GLN A 227 23.34 -1.61 -11.45
C GLN A 227 22.26 -2.31 -12.28
N THR A 228 22.24 -2.08 -13.59
CA THR A 228 21.27 -2.74 -14.48
C THR A 228 21.46 -4.26 -14.50
N HIS A 229 22.70 -4.74 -14.47
CA HIS A 229 22.99 -6.17 -14.37
C HIS A 229 22.51 -6.76 -13.04
N LEU A 230 22.79 -6.09 -11.91
CA LEU A 230 22.33 -6.49 -10.58
C LEU A 230 20.80 -6.53 -10.51
N ARG A 231 20.09 -5.51 -11.01
CA ARG A 231 18.62 -5.50 -11.09
C ARG A 231 18.08 -6.72 -11.81
N ARG A 232 18.70 -7.12 -12.94
CA ARG A 232 18.29 -8.33 -13.68
C ARG A 232 18.53 -9.61 -12.88
N LEU A 233 19.62 -9.70 -12.12
CA LEU A 233 19.88 -10.86 -11.25
C LEU A 233 18.88 -10.91 -10.10
N ILE A 234 18.68 -9.78 -9.40
CA ILE A 234 17.72 -9.68 -8.30
C ILE A 234 16.32 -10.01 -8.80
N ALA A 235 15.89 -9.52 -9.97
CA ALA A 235 14.58 -9.87 -10.54
C ALA A 235 14.36 -11.38 -10.73
N LYS A 236 15.43 -12.16 -10.96
CA LYS A 236 15.35 -13.63 -11.07
C LYS A 236 15.37 -14.33 -9.72
N ILE A 237 16.12 -13.79 -8.75
CA ILE A 237 16.32 -14.39 -7.42
C ILE A 237 15.14 -14.07 -6.50
N LEU A 238 14.61 -12.85 -6.57
CA LEU A 238 13.59 -12.34 -5.65
C LEU A 238 12.35 -13.25 -5.54
N PRO A 239 11.74 -13.74 -6.64
CA PRO A 239 10.59 -14.64 -6.56
C PRO A 239 10.90 -15.97 -5.86
N LEU A 240 12.16 -16.38 -5.85
CA LEU A 240 12.62 -17.66 -5.30
C LEU A 240 12.87 -17.58 -3.80
N VAL A 241 13.30 -16.43 -3.29
CA VAL A 241 13.76 -16.25 -1.90
C VAL A 241 12.81 -15.40 -1.05
N MET A 242 11.96 -14.57 -1.65
CA MET A 242 11.06 -13.68 -0.92
C MET A 242 9.90 -14.47 -0.25
N PRO A 243 9.40 -14.04 0.92
CA PRO A 243 8.21 -14.65 1.54
C PRO A 243 6.93 -14.41 0.72
N GLU A 244 6.01 -15.38 0.72
CA GLU A 244 4.78 -15.33 -0.10
C GLU A 244 3.92 -14.08 0.14
N TYR A 245 3.81 -13.63 1.40
CA TYR A 245 3.02 -12.43 1.73
C TYR A 245 3.61 -11.13 1.18
N MET A 246 4.90 -11.10 0.85
CA MET A 246 5.56 -9.93 0.26
C MET A 246 5.53 -9.94 -1.27
N LYS A 247 5.43 -11.12 -1.89
CA LYS A 247 5.32 -11.28 -3.35
C LYS A 247 4.03 -10.69 -3.91
N THR A 248 2.98 -10.61 -3.10
CA THR A 248 1.67 -10.07 -3.51
C THR A 248 1.70 -8.57 -3.79
N SER A 249 2.68 -7.85 -3.21
CA SER A 249 2.81 -6.40 -3.39
C SER A 249 3.82 -6.06 -4.49
N ALA A 250 3.32 -5.53 -5.61
CA ALA A 250 4.16 -5.04 -6.70
C ALA A 250 5.07 -3.88 -6.26
N ALA A 251 4.61 -3.04 -5.32
CA ALA A 251 5.40 -1.95 -4.78
C ALA A 251 6.61 -2.46 -4.00
N VAL A 252 6.42 -3.45 -3.11
CA VAL A 252 7.52 -4.07 -2.36
C VAL A 252 8.52 -4.73 -3.30
N THR A 253 8.01 -5.49 -4.28
CA THR A 253 8.86 -6.18 -5.28
C THR A 253 9.70 -5.19 -6.09
N THR A 254 9.12 -4.05 -6.45
CA THR A 254 9.82 -3.00 -7.20
C THR A 254 10.87 -2.32 -6.32
N LEU A 255 10.51 -1.93 -5.10
CA LEU A 255 11.41 -1.24 -4.16
C LEU A 255 12.61 -2.09 -3.75
N VAL A 256 12.44 -3.39 -3.55
CA VAL A 256 13.54 -4.30 -3.17
C VAL A 256 14.47 -4.60 -4.37
N LYS A 257 13.97 -4.45 -5.60
CA LYS A 257 14.74 -4.65 -6.82
C LYS A 257 15.63 -3.45 -7.17
N GLU A 258 15.22 -2.24 -6.78
CA GLU A 258 15.98 -0.99 -7.00
C GLU A 258 17.08 -0.78 -5.96
#